data_AF-A0A1Y2T1A5-F1
#
_entry.id   AF-A0A1Y2T1A5-F1
#
_cell.length_a   1.000
_cell.length_b   1.000
_cell.length_c   1.000
_cell.angle_alpha   90.00
_cell.angle_beta   90.00
_cell.angle_gamma   90.00
#
_symmetry.space_group_name_H-M   'P 1'
#
loop_
_entity.id
_entity.type
_entity.pdbx_description
1 polymer ?
#
loop_
_entity_poly.entity_id
_entity_poly.type
_entity_poly.pdbx_seq_one_letter_code
_entity_poly.pdbx_strand_id
1 'polypeptide(L)' 'MDRIVLTGGLAHSEMLTGWIAEQVEWIAPVAVYPGEDEMAALAAGALRVLRGEEPAQVYGEAGE' A
#
# COMPACT_ATOMS: atom_id res chain seq x y z
N MET A 1 -8.94 -13.84 8.34
CA MET A 1 -7.59 -13.36 8.05
C MET A 1 -7.32 -13.73 6.61
N ASP A 2 -7.24 -12.75 5.70
CA ASP A 2 -7.31 -13.04 4.26
C ASP A 2 -5.93 -13.33 3.66
N ARG A 3 -4.93 -12.44 3.81
CA ARG A 3 -3.51 -12.64 3.41
C ARG A 3 -2.56 -11.66 4.11
N ILE A 4 -1.26 -11.98 4.12
CA ILE A 4 -0.16 -11.03 4.36
C ILE A 4 0.40 -10.59 3.00
N VAL A 5 0.58 -9.28 2.79
CA VAL A 5 1.06 -8.74 1.52
C VAL A 5 2.46 -8.12 1.70
N LEU A 6 3.42 -8.58 0.90
CA LEU A 6 4.76 -8.00 0.80
C LEU A 6 4.85 -7.19 -0.50
N THR A 7 5.08 -5.89 -0.40
CA THR A 7 5.19 -4.95 -1.52
C THR A 7 6.32 -3.94 -1.28
N GLY A 8 6.49 -2.94 -2.14
CA GLY A 8 7.61 -2.01 -2.10
C GLY A 8 8.83 -2.53 -2.86
N GLY A 9 9.85 -1.69 -3.03
CA GLY A 9 11.06 -2.07 -3.77
C GLY A 9 11.81 -3.30 -3.21
N LEU A 10 11.77 -3.51 -1.89
CA LEU A 10 12.43 -4.65 -1.24
C LEU A 10 11.75 -6.00 -1.52
N ALA A 11 10.49 -6.00 -1.94
CA ALA A 11 9.76 -7.22 -2.29
C ALA A 11 10.29 -7.91 -3.56
N HIS A 12 11.23 -7.28 -4.30
CA HIS A 12 11.99 -7.94 -5.36
C HIS A 12 13.03 -8.95 -4.85
N SER A 13 13.40 -8.89 -3.57
CA SER A 13 14.37 -9.81 -2.99
C SER A 13 13.68 -11.10 -2.53
N GLU A 14 13.86 -12.18 -3.28
CA GLU A 14 13.36 -13.52 -2.89
C GLU A 14 13.93 -13.99 -1.55
N MET A 15 15.21 -13.67 -1.28
CA MET A 15 15.85 -13.99 0.00
C MET A 15 15.12 -13.31 1.16
N LEU A 16 14.89 -12.00 1.08
CA LEU A 16 14.23 -11.25 2.13
C LEU A 16 12.76 -11.67 2.29
N THR A 17 12.03 -11.76 1.19
CA THR A 17 10.62 -12.16 1.21
C THR A 17 10.44 -13.59 1.72
N GLY A 18 11.38 -14.50 1.40
CA GLY A 18 11.43 -15.86 1.95
C GLY A 18 11.61 -15.88 3.46
N TRP A 19 12.61 -15.16 4.00
CA TRP A 19 12.82 -15.07 5.45
C TRP A 19 11.60 -14.50 6.20
N ILE A 20 10.95 -13.49 5.62
CA ILE A 20 9.73 -12.93 6.21
C ILE A 20 8.62 -13.97 6.18
N ALA A 21 8.40 -14.64 5.05
CA ALA A 21 7.34 -15.62 4.88
C ALA A 21 7.46 -16.78 5.89
N GLU A 22 8.67 -17.35 6.06
CA GLU A 22 8.94 -18.41 7.05
C GLU A 22 8.50 -18.03 8.48
N GLN A 23 8.58 -16.75 8.82
CA GLN A 23 8.24 -16.26 10.16
C GLN A 23 6.75 -15.96 10.37
N VAL A 24 5.99 -15.71 9.30
CA VAL A 24 4.62 -15.15 9.40
C VAL A 24 3.53 -15.98 8.71
N GLU A 25 3.89 -16.98 7.91
CA GLU A 25 2.93 -17.79 7.13
C GLU A 25 1.97 -18.62 8.01
N TRP A 26 2.33 -18.87 9.28
CA TRP A 26 1.44 -19.47 10.27
C TRP A 26 0.21 -18.61 10.60
N ILE A 27 0.27 -17.30 10.33
CA ILE A 27 -0.81 -16.34 10.59
C ILE A 27 -1.81 -16.34 9.42
N ALA A 28 -1.30 -16.26 8.18
CA ALA A 28 -2.09 -16.21 6.94
C ALA A 28 -1.20 -16.43 5.69
N PRO A 29 -1.78 -16.80 4.54
CA PRO A 29 -1.03 -16.94 3.29
C PRO A 29 -0.31 -15.66 2.88
N VAL A 30 0.94 -15.77 2.45
CA VAL A 30 1.77 -14.63 2.02
C VAL A 30 1.65 -14.44 0.50
N ALA A 31 1.40 -13.20 0.07
CA ALA A 31 1.41 -12.80 -1.33
C ALA A 31 2.44 -11.69 -1.56
N VAL A 32 3.29 -11.86 -2.58
CA VAL A 32 4.34 -10.89 -2.92
C VAL A 32 3.93 -10.13 -4.18
N TYR A 33 3.83 -8.80 -4.06
CA TYR A 33 3.56 -7.88 -5.16
C TYR A 33 4.67 -6.83 -5.21
N PRO A 34 5.79 -7.13 -5.88
CA PRO A 34 6.96 -6.25 -5.92
C PRO A 34 6.69 -4.92 -6.59
N GLY A 35 7.39 -3.89 -6.13
CA GLY A 35 7.33 -2.56 -6.71
C GLY A 35 6.32 -1.66 -6.02
N GLU A 36 6.16 -0.48 -6.60
CA GLU A 36 5.41 0.65 -6.07
C GLU A 36 4.62 1.29 -7.20
N ASP A 37 3.43 1.79 -6.91
CA ASP A 37 2.59 2.52 -7.88
C ASP A 37 2.20 3.90 -7.33
N GLU A 38 3.18 4.58 -6.76
CA GLU A 38 2.99 5.82 -6.01
C GLU A 38 2.42 6.94 -6.88
N MET A 39 2.97 7.10 -8.09
CA MET A 39 2.55 8.18 -8.99
C MET A 39 1.12 7.99 -9.50
N ALA A 40 0.72 6.76 -9.84
CA ALA A 40 -0.65 6.50 -10.26
C ALA A 40 -1.61 6.56 -9.06
N ALA A 41 -1.21 6.07 -7.89
CA ALA A 41 -2.00 6.17 -6.66
C ALA A 41 -2.24 7.63 -6.26
N LEU A 42 -1.23 8.50 -6.36
CA LEU A 42 -1.35 9.95 -6.12
C LEU A 42 -2.32 10.59 -7.11
N ALA A 43 -2.14 10.33 -8.41
CA ALA A 43 -3.00 10.88 -9.45
C ALA A 43 -4.45 10.41 -9.29
N ALA A 44 -4.66 9.13 -8.97
CA ALA A 44 -5.98 8.56 -8.72
C ALA A 44 -6.63 9.19 -7.48
N GLY A 45 -5.87 9.41 -6.40
CA GLY A 45 -6.35 10.10 -5.20
C GLY A 45 -6.85 11.52 -5.50
N ALA A 46 -6.04 12.33 -6.19
CA ALA A 46 -6.43 13.67 -6.61
C ALA A 46 -7.67 13.66 -7.53
N LEU A 47 -7.73 12.71 -8.47
CA LEU A 47 -8.85 12.59 -9.39
C LEU A 47 -10.17 12.27 -8.68
N ARG A 48 -10.17 11.41 -7.65
CA ARG A 48 -11.38 11.12 -6.86
C ARG A 48 -11.93 12.38 -6.18
N VAL A 49 -11.05 13.23 -5.64
CA VAL A 49 -11.44 14.52 -5.06
C VAL A 49 -12.03 15.45 -6.12
N LEU A 50 -11.35 15.59 -7.27
CA LEU A 50 -11.83 16.45 -8.36
C LEU A 50 -13.17 16.00 -8.96
N ARG A 51 -13.49 14.70 -8.86
CA ARG A 51 -14.78 14.14 -9.29
C ARG A 51 -15.87 14.16 -8.20
N GLY A 52 -15.54 14.55 -6.98
CA GLY A 52 -16.47 14.52 -5.84
C GLY A 52 -16.78 13.10 -5.34
N GLU A 53 -15.95 12.11 -5.69
CA GLU A 53 -16.06 10.73 -5.21
C GLU A 53 -15.54 10.59 -3.76
N GLU A 54 -14.63 11.48 -3.36
CA GLU A 54 -14.03 11.51 -2.02
C GLU A 54 -13.85 12.99 -1.57
N PRO A 55 -14.18 13.35 -0.31
CA PRO A 55 -13.96 14.70 0.19
C PRO A 55 -12.48 14.96 0.47
N ALA A 56 -11.96 16.11 0.03
CA ALA A 56 -10.61 16.55 0.39
C ALA A 56 -10.48 16.71 1.91
N GLN A 57 -9.45 16.10 2.50
CA GLN A 57 -9.11 16.29 3.90
C GLN A 57 -8.24 17.55 4.07
N VAL A 58 -8.53 18.35 5.09
CA VAL A 58 -7.73 19.54 5.46
C VAL A 58 -6.91 19.19 6.70
N TYR A 59 -5.59 19.27 6.59
CA TYR A 59 -4.67 18.98 7.68
C TYR A 59 -4.01 20.28 8.15
N GLY A 60 -4.32 20.72 9.37
CA GLY A 60 -3.98 22.05 9.92
C GLY A 60 -5.23 22.81 10.38
N GLU A 61 -5.08 24.02 10.94
CA GLU A 61 -6.25 24.85 11.27
C GLU A 61 -7.01 25.22 9.98
N ALA A 62 -8.21 24.66 9.87
CA ALA A 62 -9.25 25.20 9.01
C ALA A 62 -9.92 26.35 9.78
N GLY A 63 -9.56 27.58 9.43
CA GLY A 63 -10.08 28.83 10.00
C GLY A 63 -8.93 29.79 10.28
N GLU A 64 -8.89 31.00 9.75
CA GLU A 64 -9.99 31.88 9.28
C GLU A 64 -10.26 31.87 7.77
#